data_AF-A3NZX7-F1
#
_entry.id   AF-A3NZX7-F1
#
_cell.length_a   1.000
_cell.length_b   1.000
_cell.length_c   1.000
_cell.angle_alpha   90.00
_cell.angle_beta   90.00
_cell.angle_gamma   90.00
#
_symmetry.space_group_name_H-M   'P 1'
#
loop_
_entity.id
_entity.type
_entity.pdbx_description
1 polymer ?
#
loop_
_entity_poly.entity_id
_entity_poly.type
_entity_poly.pdbx_seq_one_letter_code
_entity_poly.pdbx_strand_id
1 'polypeptide(L)'
;MQAAGLILRGVAVWDKTLGRMRLRRGGFAQQAEFVVWASRGAMRGCDVYLPGVFPCRLPLPKQHVTEKPLDIAREVVRLVPAGGVVCDLFAGSGTFLAAAREAGLHWVGSESNQAYHAISSARLDATTDDSGVQPRSI
;
A
#
# COMPACT_ATOMS: atom_id res chain seq x y z
N MET A 1 15.95 9.25 -8.02
CA MET A 1 16.32 7.89 -7.57
C MET A 1 17.82 7.62 -7.72
N GLN A 2 18.40 7.70 -8.92
CA GLN A 2 19.83 7.43 -9.10
C GLN A 2 20.76 8.42 -8.37
N ALA A 3 20.41 9.72 -8.36
CA ALA A 3 21.14 10.73 -7.60
C ALA A 3 21.12 10.49 -6.06
N ALA A 4 20.16 9.71 -5.56
CA ALA A 4 20.05 9.34 -4.15
C ALA A 4 20.71 7.98 -3.83
N GLY A 5 21.49 7.43 -4.77
CA GLY A 5 22.15 6.12 -4.61
C GLY A 5 21.21 4.91 -4.73
N LEU A 6 20.00 5.09 -5.27
CA LEU A 6 19.05 4.00 -5.50
C LEU A 6 19.19 3.44 -6.91
N ILE A 7 19.16 2.12 -7.02
CA ILE A 7 19.14 1.39 -8.29
C ILE A 7 17.69 1.19 -8.69
N LEU A 8 17.26 1.82 -9.79
CA LEU A 8 15.94 1.63 -10.37
C LEU A 8 15.76 0.18 -10.81
N ARG A 9 14.65 -0.45 -10.42
CA ARG A 9 14.35 -1.83 -10.76
C ARG A 9 13.22 -1.96 -11.79
N GLY A 10 12.32 -0.99 -11.84
CA GLY A 10 11.31 -0.92 -12.89
C GLY A 10 10.08 -0.14 -12.48
N VAL A 11 9.01 -0.37 -13.23
CA VAL A 11 7.70 0.23 -13.01
C VAL A 11 6.64 -0.87 -13.00
N ALA A 12 5.81 -0.89 -11.97
CA ALA A 12 4.58 -1.69 -11.92
C ALA A 12 3.36 -0.80 -12.14
N VAL A 13 2.23 -1.41 -12.51
CA VAL A 13 1.01 -0.69 -12.90
C VAL A 13 -0.13 -1.08 -11.97
N TRP A 14 -0.79 -0.10 -11.36
CA TRP A 14 -2.12 -0.27 -10.83
C TRP A 14 -3.14 -0.04 -11.95
N ASP A 15 -3.84 -1.09 -12.36
CA ASP A 15 -5.00 -1.02 -13.25
C ASP A 15 -6.29 -0.88 -12.43
N LYS A 16 -6.97 0.26 -12.57
CA LYS A 16 -8.25 0.56 -11.90
C LYS A 16 -9.42 -0.28 -12.42
N THR A 17 -9.22 -1.00 -13.53
CA THR A 17 -10.20 -1.83 -14.25
C THR A 17 -11.38 -1.02 -14.83
N LEU A 18 -12.11 -1.64 -15.76
CA LEU A 18 -13.26 -1.02 -16.44
C LEU A 18 -14.38 -0.66 -15.45
N GLY A 19 -14.87 0.58 -15.50
CA GLY A 19 -15.96 1.07 -14.64
C GLY A 19 -15.51 1.80 -13.36
N ARG A 20 -14.19 1.96 -13.16
CA ARG A 20 -13.62 2.84 -12.12
C ARG A 20 -12.58 3.83 -12.65
N MET A 21 -12.27 3.76 -13.93
CA MET A 21 -11.44 4.74 -14.64
C MET A 21 -12.21 6.02 -14.95
N ARG A 22 -11.52 7.16 -14.92
CA ARG A 22 -12.09 8.43 -15.36
C ARG A 22 -11.92 8.58 -16.87
N LEU A 23 -13.02 8.70 -17.61
CA LEU A 23 -12.98 8.98 -19.04
C LEU A 23 -12.43 10.40 -19.30
N ARG A 24 -11.64 10.55 -20.36
CA ARG A 24 -11.07 11.83 -20.78
C ARG A 24 -11.54 12.15 -22.19
N ARG A 25 -12.18 13.32 -22.37
CA ARG A 25 -12.59 13.78 -23.70
C ARG A 25 -11.34 13.99 -24.56
N GLY A 26 -11.33 13.41 -25.76
CA GLY A 26 -10.21 13.53 -26.70
C GLY A 26 -8.93 12.80 -26.26
N GLY A 27 -9.03 11.74 -25.45
CA GLY A 27 -7.87 10.97 -25.05
C GLY A 27 -8.22 9.63 -24.41
N PHE A 28 -7.22 9.02 -23.77
CA PHE A 28 -7.36 7.73 -23.08
C PHE A 28 -7.99 7.89 -21.69
N ALA A 29 -8.74 6.87 -21.26
CA ALA A 29 -9.25 6.81 -19.89
C ALA A 29 -8.08 6.76 -18.88
N GLN A 30 -8.23 7.42 -17.74
CA GLN A 30 -7.26 7.40 -16.63
C GLN A 30 -7.40 6.09 -15.84
N GLN A 31 -7.06 4.98 -16.49
CA GLN A 31 -7.19 3.63 -15.98
C GLN A 31 -5.98 3.20 -15.15
N ALA A 32 -4.79 3.70 -15.48
CA ALA A 32 -3.55 3.28 -14.83
C ALA A 32 -3.02 4.32 -13.84
N GLU A 33 -2.46 3.83 -12.74
CA GLU A 33 -1.47 4.54 -11.93
C GLU A 33 -0.17 3.74 -11.90
N PHE A 34 0.97 4.41 -11.68
CA PHE A 34 2.29 3.79 -11.80
C PHE A 34 2.99 3.73 -10.45
N VAL A 35 3.67 2.61 -10.20
CA VAL A 35 4.53 2.39 -9.04
C VAL A 35 5.96 2.25 -9.54
N VAL A 36 6.81 3.22 -9.21
CA VAL A 36 8.25 3.14 -9.49
C VAL A 36 8.93 2.51 -8.29
N TRP A 37 9.75 1.49 -8.52
CA TRP A 37 10.43 0.78 -7.43
C TRP A 37 11.93 0.66 -7.66
N ALA A 38 12.67 0.73 -6.57
CA ALA A 38 14.12 0.76 -6.56
C ALA A 38 14.67 0.12 -5.28
N SER A 39 15.93 -0.32 -5.33
CA SER A 39 16.64 -0.86 -4.17
C SER A 39 17.88 -0.05 -3.87
N ARG A 40 18.31 -0.06 -2.60
CA ARG A 40 19.66 0.40 -2.23
C ARG A 40 20.62 -0.77 -2.39
N GLY A 41 21.53 -0.68 -3.35
CA GLY A 41 22.47 -1.76 -3.66
C GLY A 41 21.80 -3.02 -4.22
N ALA A 42 22.50 -4.15 -4.09
CA ALA A 42 22.04 -5.44 -4.56
C ALA A 42 20.74 -5.88 -3.85
N MET A 43 19.82 -6.46 -4.61
CA MET A 43 18.64 -7.08 -4.02
C MET A 43 19.03 -8.42 -3.39
N ARG A 44 18.57 -8.64 -2.16
CA ARG A 44 18.64 -9.96 -1.54
C ARG A 44 17.69 -10.89 -2.27
N GLY A 45 18.07 -12.15 -2.44
CA GLY A 45 17.13 -13.17 -2.90
C GLY A 45 16.00 -13.34 -1.89
N CYS A 46 14.76 -13.39 -2.37
CA CYS A 46 13.59 -13.70 -1.57
C CYS A 46 12.56 -14.41 -2.45
N ASP A 47 11.84 -15.39 -1.91
CA ASP A 47 10.79 -16.13 -2.62
C ASP A 47 9.45 -15.37 -2.62
N VAL A 48 9.51 -14.09 -3.02
CA VAL A 48 8.35 -13.21 -3.11
C VAL A 48 8.25 -12.67 -4.53
N TYR A 49 7.15 -13.02 -5.19
CA TYR A 49 6.87 -12.66 -6.59
C TYR A 49 5.56 -11.89 -6.65
N LEU A 50 5.66 -10.60 -6.96
CA LEU A 50 4.50 -9.72 -7.14
C LEU A 50 4.18 -9.59 -8.64
N PRO A 51 2.91 -9.40 -9.01
CA PRO A 51 2.56 -9.13 -10.39
C PRO A 51 3.09 -7.75 -10.83
N GLY A 52 3.41 -7.61 -12.11
CA GLY A 52 3.78 -6.31 -12.71
C GLY A 52 2.57 -5.39 -12.94
N VAL A 53 1.35 -5.96 -12.92
CA VAL A 53 0.08 -5.25 -13.08
C VAL A 53 -0.88 -5.71 -11.99
N PHE A 54 -1.42 -4.76 -11.23
CA PHE A 54 -2.39 -4.98 -10.16
C PHE A 54 -3.79 -4.55 -10.63
N PRO A 55 -4.65 -5.48 -11.09
CA PRO A 55 -6.02 -5.16 -11.46
C PRO A 55 -6.89 -5.02 -10.19
N CYS A 56 -7.00 -3.81 -9.67
CA CYS A 56 -7.69 -3.56 -8.39
C CYS A 56 -8.63 -2.36 -8.49
N ARG A 57 -9.85 -2.53 -7.97
CA ARG A 57 -10.83 -1.44 -7.84
C ARG A 57 -10.74 -0.85 -6.45
N LEU A 58 -10.73 0.48 -6.38
CA LEU A 58 -10.95 1.14 -5.10
C LEU A 58 -12.43 1.02 -4.69
N PRO A 59 -12.74 0.53 -3.48
CA PRO A 59 -14.11 0.52 -2.95
C PRO A 59 -14.62 1.95 -2.71
N LEU A 60 -15.95 2.11 -2.72
CA LEU A 60 -16.65 3.37 -2.48
C LEU A 60 -17.63 3.21 -1.30
N PRO A 61 -17.93 4.29 -0.54
CA PRO A 61 -17.42 5.65 -0.71
C PRO A 61 -15.94 5.76 -0.29
N LYS A 62 -15.19 6.65 -0.96
CA LYS A 62 -13.81 6.91 -0.55
C LYS A 62 -13.83 7.67 0.78
N GLN A 63 -12.93 7.31 1.69
CA GLN A 63 -12.66 8.15 2.85
C GLN A 63 -11.77 9.35 2.45
N HIS A 64 -11.00 9.20 1.36
CA HIS A 64 -10.07 10.22 0.89
C HIS A 64 -9.97 10.33 -0.64
N VAL A 65 -9.65 11.52 -1.17
CA VAL A 65 -9.59 11.81 -2.62
C VAL A 65 -8.56 10.93 -3.34
N THR A 66 -7.38 10.76 -2.72
CA THR A 66 -6.24 10.00 -3.28
C THR A 66 -6.00 8.65 -2.58
N GLU A 67 -7.02 8.12 -1.90
CA GLU A 67 -6.94 6.81 -1.24
C GLU A 67 -6.47 5.72 -2.21
N LYS A 68 -5.42 5.00 -1.82
CA LYS A 68 -4.93 3.81 -2.54
C LYS A 68 -5.72 2.58 -2.08
N PRO A 69 -5.95 1.58 -2.95
CA PRO A 69 -6.59 0.33 -2.55
C PRO A 69 -5.71 -0.43 -1.57
N LEU A 70 -6.33 -0.93 -0.50
CA LEU A 70 -5.64 -1.68 0.53
C LEU A 70 -5.00 -2.97 -0.01
N ASP A 71 -5.64 -3.63 -0.98
CA ASP A 71 -5.12 -4.88 -1.55
C ASP A 71 -3.79 -4.70 -2.28
N ILE A 72 -3.57 -3.56 -2.93
CA ILE A 72 -2.26 -3.25 -3.54
C ILE A 72 -1.21 -3.05 -2.45
N ALA A 73 -1.58 -2.36 -1.37
CA ALA A 73 -0.66 -2.18 -0.25
C ALA A 73 -0.30 -3.52 0.39
N ARG A 74 -1.27 -4.43 0.58
CA ARG A 74 -1.04 -5.80 1.08
C ARG A 74 -0.06 -6.57 0.21
N GLU A 75 -0.19 -6.48 -1.11
CA GLU A 75 0.77 -7.11 -2.02
C GLU A 75 2.17 -6.50 -1.88
N VAL A 76 2.28 -5.16 -1.89
CA VAL A 76 3.56 -4.45 -1.86
C VAL A 76 4.33 -4.71 -0.56
N VAL A 77 3.65 -4.75 0.60
CA VAL A 77 4.34 -4.96 1.89
C VAL A 77 4.95 -6.36 2.02
N ARG A 78 4.54 -7.34 1.20
CA ARG A 78 5.19 -8.67 1.17
C ARG A 78 6.66 -8.63 0.77
N LEU A 79 7.10 -7.55 0.09
CA LEU A 79 8.51 -7.34 -0.23
C LEU A 79 9.37 -7.00 0.99
N VAL A 80 8.75 -6.65 2.12
CA VAL A 80 9.44 -6.33 3.37
C VAL A 80 9.69 -7.63 4.14
N PRO A 81 10.93 -7.92 4.56
CA PRO A 81 11.22 -9.13 5.32
C PRO A 81 10.52 -9.11 6.69
N ALA A 82 10.31 -10.28 7.27
CA ALA A 82 9.79 -10.41 8.63
C ALA A 82 10.62 -9.58 9.64
N GLY A 83 9.94 -8.87 10.55
CA GLY A 83 10.59 -7.92 11.47
C GLY A 83 11.13 -6.65 10.80
N GLY A 84 10.87 -6.45 9.51
CA GLY A 84 11.20 -5.22 8.80
C GLY A 84 10.25 -4.07 9.13
N VAL A 85 10.61 -2.87 8.64
CA VAL A 85 9.86 -1.63 8.86
C VAL A 85 9.33 -1.08 7.54
N VAL A 86 8.04 -0.79 7.47
CA VAL A 86 7.43 0.02 6.40
C VAL A 86 7.47 1.49 6.79
N CYS A 87 8.09 2.35 5.97
CA CYS A 87 8.14 3.79 6.19
C CYS A 87 7.33 4.52 5.10
N ASP A 88 6.29 5.24 5.51
CA ASP A 88 5.46 6.05 4.61
C ASP A 88 5.49 7.53 5.05
N LEU A 89 6.19 8.36 4.28
CA LEU A 89 6.34 9.78 4.57
C LEU A 89 5.17 10.65 4.07
N PHE A 90 4.24 10.03 3.34
CA PHE A 90 3.05 10.69 2.79
C PHE A 90 1.84 9.80 3.04
N ALA A 91 1.65 9.45 4.32
CA ALA A 91 0.77 8.36 4.73
C ALA A 91 -0.70 8.57 4.32
N GLY A 92 -1.17 9.82 4.17
CA GLY A 92 -2.54 10.11 3.79
C GLY A 92 -3.53 9.43 4.74
N SER A 93 -4.40 8.57 4.20
CA SER A 93 -5.34 7.76 4.98
C SER A 93 -4.72 6.51 5.63
N GLY A 94 -3.39 6.36 5.62
CA GLY A 94 -2.66 5.27 6.26
C GLY A 94 -2.76 3.91 5.57
N THR A 95 -3.04 3.84 4.26
CA THR A 95 -3.26 2.55 3.56
C THR A 95 -2.07 1.58 3.68
N PHE A 96 -0.84 2.04 3.45
CA PHE A 96 0.35 1.18 3.54
C PHE A 96 0.72 0.82 4.98
N LEU A 97 0.46 1.71 5.93
CA LEU A 97 0.67 1.46 7.36
C LEU A 97 -0.33 0.41 7.89
N ALA A 98 -1.59 0.48 7.44
CA ALA A 98 -2.59 -0.52 7.77
C ALA A 98 -2.21 -1.91 7.24
N ALA A 99 -1.77 -1.99 5.98
CA ALA A 99 -1.26 -3.24 5.41
C ALA A 99 -0.02 -3.78 6.15
N ALA A 100 0.90 -2.89 6.56
CA ALA A 100 2.07 -3.27 7.35
C ALA A 100 1.67 -3.86 8.70
N ARG A 101 0.72 -3.22 9.40
CA ARG A 101 0.14 -3.70 10.65
C ARG A 101 -0.50 -5.07 10.49
N GLU A 102 -1.33 -5.26 9.46
CA GLU A 102 -1.97 -6.56 9.15
C GLU A 102 -0.94 -7.66 8.88
N ALA A 103 0.18 -7.32 8.25
CA ALA A 103 1.28 -8.25 7.97
C ALA A 103 2.20 -8.51 9.18
N GLY A 104 1.94 -7.92 10.34
CA GLY A 104 2.79 -8.03 11.54
C GLY A 104 4.15 -7.33 11.39
N LEU A 105 4.27 -6.37 10.47
CA LEU A 105 5.49 -5.59 10.26
C LEU A 105 5.52 -4.39 11.20
N HIS A 106 6.73 -3.92 11.50
CA HIS A 106 6.88 -2.59 12.10
C HIS A 106 6.55 -1.53 11.05
N TRP A 107 6.09 -0.37 11.48
CA TRP A 107 5.75 0.72 10.57
C TRP A 107 5.94 2.09 11.21
N VAL A 108 6.19 3.08 10.35
CA VAL A 108 6.29 4.49 10.74
C VAL A 108 5.69 5.36 9.64
N GLY A 109 4.85 6.31 10.03
CA GLY A 109 4.10 7.19 9.14
C GLY A 109 4.35 8.66 9.41
N SER A 110 4.28 9.48 8.37
CA SER A 110 4.17 10.94 8.50
C SER A 110 3.07 11.46 7.58
N GLU A 111 2.26 12.38 8.08
CA GLU A 111 1.24 13.10 7.32
C GLU A 111 1.13 14.53 7.86
N SER A 112 1.23 15.50 6.97
CA SER A 112 1.24 16.93 7.30
C SER A 112 -0.18 17.51 7.48
N ASN A 113 -1.17 16.94 6.80
CA ASN A 113 -2.54 17.38 6.90
C ASN A 113 -3.22 16.76 8.12
N GLN A 114 -3.63 17.61 9.07
CA GLN A 114 -4.24 17.17 10.33
C GLN A 114 -5.49 16.30 10.14
N ALA A 115 -6.32 16.57 9.13
CA ALA A 115 -7.52 15.78 8.88
C ALA A 115 -7.17 14.37 8.39
N TYR A 116 -6.16 14.25 7.52
CA TYR A 116 -5.70 12.93 7.03
C TYR A 116 -4.96 12.17 8.11
N HIS A 117 -4.14 12.86 8.90
CA HIS A 117 -3.53 12.29 10.08
C HIS A 117 -4.59 11.68 11.00
N ALA A 118 -5.66 12.41 11.34
CA ALA A 118 -6.73 11.90 12.20
C ALA A 118 -7.43 10.66 11.61
N ILE A 119 -7.71 10.64 10.30
CA ILE A 119 -8.27 9.47 9.60
C ILE A 119 -7.31 8.28 9.70
N SER A 120 -6.02 8.50 9.45
CA SER A 120 -5.00 7.46 9.51
C SER A 120 -4.84 6.90 10.92
N SER A 121 -4.82 7.75 11.95
CA SER A 121 -4.74 7.34 13.35
C SER A 121 -5.95 6.51 13.73
N ALA A 122 -7.17 6.97 13.44
CA ALA A 122 -8.38 6.20 13.73
C ALA A 122 -8.39 4.82 13.05
N ARG A 123 -7.93 4.73 11.80
CA ARG A 123 -7.78 3.46 11.08
C ARG A 123 -6.74 2.53 11.75
N LEU A 124 -5.64 3.09 12.23
CA LEU A 124 -4.53 2.35 12.85
C LEU A 124 -4.78 2.00 14.32
N ASP A 125 -5.68 2.72 15.00
CA ASP A 125 -6.10 2.48 16.38
C ASP A 125 -7.26 1.48 16.46
N ALA A 126 -8.05 1.35 15.38
CA ALA A 126 -9.07 0.32 15.28
C ALA A 126 -8.40 -1.07 15.37
N THR A 127 -8.38 -1.62 16.58
CA THR A 127 -7.93 -2.98 16.87
C THR A 127 -8.83 -3.95 16.11
N THR A 128 -8.22 -4.84 15.33
CA THR A 128 -8.89 -6.08 14.92
C THR A 128 -9.13 -6.86 16.21
N ASP A 129 -10.37 -6.84 16.71
CA ASP A 129 -10.80 -7.65 17.83
C ASP A 129 -10.77 -9.12 17.38
N ASP A 130 -9.62 -9.76 17.50
CA ASP A 130 -9.46 -11.21 17.31
C ASP A 130 -9.58 -11.92 18.66
N SER A 131 -10.75 -11.76 19.27
CA SER A 131 -11.21 -12.59 20.40
C SER A 131 -11.97 -13.82 19.87
N GLY A 132 -11.25 -14.67 19.11
CA GLY A 132 -11.81 -15.79 18.37
C GLY A 132 -11.08 -17.13 18.48
N VAL A 133 -10.12 -17.30 19.40
CA VAL A 133 -9.54 -18.62 19.71
C VAL A 133 -9.98 -19.04 21.11
N GLN A 134 -11.06 -19.82 21.18
CA GLN A 134 -11.33 -20.61 22.39
C GLN A 134 -10.21 -21.64 22.58
N PRO A 135 -9.58 -21.73 23.76
CA PRO A 135 -8.72 -22.85 24.07
C PRO A 135 -9.59 -24.12 24.12
N ARG A 136 -9.32 -25.08 23.22
CA ARG A 136 -9.85 -26.44 23.38
C ARG A 136 -9.24 -27.03 24.64
N SER A 137 -10.02 -27.06 25.71
CA SER A 137 -9.75 -27.89 26.87
C SER A 137 -9.78 -29.36 26.45
N ILE A 138 -8.77 -30.09 26.94
CA ILE A 138 -8.59 -31.54 26.86
C ILE A 138 -9.78 -32.25 27.50
#